data_AF-A0A5C8SJ57-F1
#
_entry.id   AF-A0A5C8SJ57-F1
#
_cell.length_a   1.000
_cell.length_b   1.000
_cell.length_c   1.000
_cell.angle_alpha   90.00
_cell.angle_beta   90.00
_cell.angle_gamma   90.00
#
_symmetry.space_group_name_H-M   'P 1'
#
loop_
_entity.id
_entity.type
_entity.pdbx_description
1 polymer ?
#
loop_
_entity_poly.entity_id
_entity_poly.type
_entity_poly.pdbx_seq_one_letter_code
_entity_poly.pdbx_strand_id
1 'polypeptide(L)' 'MRRTDPSAPLQDLDDVRVLASVVTLDGDTIPAGTEGAVVAVWGAGETYEVEFSEPPGALATVDAAQLARTGRAIP' A
#
# COMPACT_ATOMS: atom_id res chain seq x y z
N MET A 1 9.59 -0.30 -21.06
CA MET A 1 8.77 -0.87 -19.97
C MET A 1 9.67 -1.01 -18.75
N ARG A 2 9.37 -0.39 -17.60
CA ARG A 2 10.13 -0.63 -16.37
C ARG A 2 9.73 -2.01 -15.85
N ARG A 3 10.70 -2.91 -15.66
CA ARG A 3 10.47 -4.13 -14.88
C ARG A 3 10.32 -3.69 -13.43
N THR A 4 9.15 -3.84 -12.84
CA THR A 4 8.96 -3.67 -11.40
C THR A 4 9.71 -4.79 -10.72
N ASP A 5 10.84 -4.46 -10.10
CA ASP A 5 11.57 -5.38 -9.24
C ASP A 5 10.78 -5.52 -7.93
N PRO A 6 10.23 -6.70 -7.61
CA PRO A 6 9.45 -6.90 -6.39
C PRO A 6 10.27 -6.66 -5.11
N SER A 7 11.60 -6.60 -5.20
CA SER A 7 12.49 -6.30 -4.06
C SER A 7 12.87 -4.81 -3.94
N ALA A 8 12.54 -3.97 -4.93
CA ALA A 8 12.79 -2.54 -4.83
C ALA A 8 11.81 -1.87 -3.85
N PRO A 9 12.24 -0.88 -3.05
CA PRO A 9 11.37 -0.11 -2.17
C PRO A 9 10.14 0.44 -2.90
N LEU A 10 9.01 0.49 -2.21
CA LEU A 10 7.77 1.06 -2.75
C LEU A 10 7.93 2.58 -2.95
N GLN A 11 7.22 3.12 -3.93
CA GLN A 11 7.20 4.55 -4.24
C GLN A 11 5.76 5.05 -4.30
N ASP A 12 5.60 6.37 -4.29
CA ASP A 12 4.31 7.00 -4.53
C ASP A 12 3.68 6.45 -5.82
N LEU A 13 2.38 6.18 -5.77
CA LEU A 13 1.55 5.58 -6.81
C LEU A 13 1.83 4.10 -7.13
N ASP A 14 2.68 3.42 -6.36
CA ASP A 14 2.72 1.95 -6.43
C ASP A 14 1.41 1.37 -5.90
N ASP A 15 0.79 0.50 -6.70
CA ASP A 15 -0.31 -0.34 -6.25
C ASP A 15 0.22 -1.41 -5.29
N VAL A 16 -0.47 -1.56 -4.16
CA VAL A 16 -0.08 -2.47 -3.08
C VAL A 16 -1.28 -3.24 -2.55
N ARG A 17 -0.99 -4.34 -1.88
CA ARG A 17 -1.93 -5.15 -1.12
C ARG A 17 -1.48 -5.24 0.32
N VAL A 18 -2.38 -4.99 1.26
CA VAL A 18 -2.09 -5.20 2.69
C VAL A 18 -2.06 -6.69 3.02
N LEU A 19 -1.06 -7.14 3.78
CA LEU A 19 -0.87 -8.55 4.15
C LEU A 19 -1.53 -8.91 5.48
N ALA A 20 -1.88 -7.91 6.28
CA ALA A 20 -2.60 -8.03 7.54
C ALA A 20 -3.69 -6.94 7.58
N SER A 21 -4.68 -7.10 8.47
CA SER A 21 -5.66 -6.04 8.68
C SER A 21 -4.97 -4.80 9.24
N VAL A 22 -5.31 -3.63 8.71
CA VAL A 22 -4.78 -2.33 9.14
C VAL A 22 -5.92 -1.42 9.60
N VAL A 23 -5.59 -0.45 10.43
CA VAL A 23 -6.55 0.55 10.92
C VAL A 23 -6.27 1.88 10.21
N THR A 24 -7.30 2.49 9.66
CA THR A 24 -7.20 3.79 8.98
C THR A 24 -7.01 4.92 10.00
N LEU A 25 -6.62 6.10 9.53
CA LEU A 25 -6.52 7.30 10.35
C LEU A 25 -7.89 7.71 10.95
N ASP A 26 -8.98 7.30 10.31
CA ASP A 26 -10.36 7.50 10.79
C ASP A 26 -10.86 6.38 11.72
N GLY A 27 -10.06 5.32 11.92
CA GLY A 27 -10.35 4.21 12.82
C GLY A 27 -11.07 3.01 12.20
N ASP A 28 -11.29 3.01 10.88
CA ASP A 28 -11.88 1.87 10.16
C ASP A 28 -10.87 0.73 10.02
N THR A 29 -11.36 -0.51 10.01
CA THR A 29 -10.52 -1.67 9.75
C THR A 29 -10.56 -2.05 8.27
N ILE A 30 -9.40 -2.01 7.62
CA ILE A 30 -9.23 -2.56 6.28
C ILE A 30 -8.72 -4.00 6.40
N PRO A 31 -9.41 -5.00 5.82
CA PRO A 31 -9.02 -6.38 5.95
C PRO A 31 -7.74 -6.71 5.18
N ALA A 32 -7.01 -7.72 5.65
CA ALA A 32 -5.90 -8.29 4.90
C ALA A 32 -6.34 -8.67 3.48
N GLY A 33 -5.48 -8.35 2.51
CA GLY A 33 -5.69 -8.64 1.12
C GLY A 33 -6.40 -7.54 0.32
N THR A 34 -6.81 -6.45 0.94
CA THR A 34 -7.32 -5.26 0.23
C THR A 34 -6.19 -4.57 -0.52
N GLU A 35 -6.49 -4.10 -1.73
CA GLU A 35 -5.57 -3.31 -2.55
C GLU A 35 -5.76 -1.81 -2.27
N GLY A 36 -4.66 -1.06 -2.37
CA GLY A 36 -4.62 0.39 -2.24
C GLY A 36 -3.42 0.96 -2.99
N ALA A 37 -3.28 2.29 -2.97
CA ALA A 37 -2.18 2.99 -3.61
C ALA A 37 -1.32 3.69 -2.55
N VAL A 38 0.01 3.63 -2.70
CA VAL A 38 0.92 4.42 -1.87
C VAL A 38 0.77 5.90 -2.23
N VAL A 39 0.50 6.75 -1.24
CA VAL A 39 0.38 8.21 -1.41
C VAL A 39 1.48 9.00 -0.70
N ALA A 40 2.20 8.36 0.23
CA ALA A 40 3.41 8.91 0.84
C ALA A 40 4.36 7.82 1.33
N VAL A 41 5.67 8.12 1.32
CA VAL A 41 6.74 7.28 1.87
C VAL A 41 7.37 7.96 3.08
N TRP A 42 7.49 7.23 4.19
CA TRP A 42 8.06 7.72 5.45
C TRP A 42 9.31 6.93 5.84
N GLY A 43 10.20 7.55 6.63
CA GLY A 43 11.37 6.86 7.21
C GLY A 43 12.26 6.17 6.19
N ALA A 44 12.41 6.72 4.98
CA ALA A 44 13.13 6.08 3.87
C ALA A 44 12.59 4.68 3.46
N GLY A 45 11.28 4.46 3.63
CA GLY A 45 10.60 3.22 3.23
C GLY A 45 10.33 2.24 4.37
N GLU A 46 10.45 2.68 5.63
CA GLU A 46 10.05 1.91 6.81
C GLU A 46 8.51 1.78 6.88
N THR A 47 7.79 2.87 6.59
CA THR A 47 6.32 2.92 6.56
C THR A 47 5.82 3.71 5.36
N TYR A 48 4.57 3.45 4.99
CA TYR A 48 3.91 4.03 3.84
C TYR A 48 2.52 4.49 4.23
N GLU A 49 2.08 5.60 3.68
CA GLU A 49 0.67 5.95 3.71
C GLU A 49 -0.02 5.35 2.47
N VAL A 50 -1.08 4.58 2.71
CA VAL A 50 -1.84 3.90 1.67
C VAL A 50 -3.27 4.42 1.65
N GLU A 51 -3.73 4.85 0.48
CA GLU A 51 -5.12 5.21 0.23
C GLU A 51 -5.89 3.99 -0.30
N PHE A 52 -7.08 3.77 0.26
CA PHE A 52 -8.01 2.72 -0.14
C PHE A 52 -9.23 3.30 -0.84
N SER A 53 -9.79 2.52 -1.76
CA SER A 53 -11.02 2.89 -2.49
C SER A 53 -12.29 2.76 -1.64
N GLU A 54 -12.26 1.90 -0.61
CA GLU A 54 -13.40 1.62 0.26
C GLU A 54 -12.93 1.46 1.73
N PRO A 55 -13.41 2.32 2.65
CA PRO A 55 -14.18 3.54 2.40
C PRO A 55 -13.42 4.52 1.48
N PRO A 56 -14.12 5.33 0.65
CA PRO A 56 -13.44 6.24 -0.29
C PRO A 56 -12.53 7.24 0.42
N GLY A 57 -11.26 7.28 0.01
CA GLY A 57 -10.26 8.19 0.57
C GLY A 57 -9.73 7.78 1.94
N ALA A 58 -10.02 6.55 2.39
CA ALA A 58 -9.51 6.05 3.65
C ALA A 58 -7.98 5.89 3.58
N LEU A 59 -7.27 6.46 4.55
CA LEU A 59 -5.82 6.44 4.63
C LEU A 59 -5.35 5.58 5.80
N ALA A 60 -4.31 4.77 5.62
CA ALA A 60 -3.63 4.10 6.73
C ALA A 60 -2.11 4.24 6.61
N THR A 61 -1.44 4.42 7.74
CA THR A 61 0.01 4.24 7.85
C THR A 61 0.31 2.76 8.05
N VAL A 62 1.08 2.16 7.15
CA VAL A 62 1.34 0.71 7.11
C VAL A 62 2.84 0.45 7.05
N ASP A 63 3.31 -0.52 7.84
CA ASP A 63 4.70 -0.97 7.80
C ASP A 63 5.05 -1.64 6.47
N ALA A 64 6.28 -1.45 6.00
CA ALA A 64 6.78 -2.08 4.77
C ALA A 64 6.55 -3.59 4.72
N ALA A 65 6.73 -4.25 5.87
CA ALA A 65 6.56 -5.70 6.01
C ALA A 65 5.11 -6.19 5.84
N GLN A 66 4.14 -5.27 5.88
CA GLN A 66 2.72 -5.57 5.71
C GLN A 66 2.20 -5.20 4.32
N LEU A 67 3.07 -4.79 3.39
CA LEU A 67 2.70 -4.46 2.02
C LEU A 67 3.36 -5.40 1.02
N ALA A 68 2.59 -5.76 -0.01
CA ALA A 68 3.11 -6.40 -1.20
C ALA A 68 2.71 -5.58 -2.43
N ARG A 69 3.67 -5.26 -3.31
CA ARG A 69 3.40 -4.58 -4.58
C ARG A 69 2.50 -5.46 -5.44
N THR A 70 1.35 -4.96 -5.87
CA THR A 70 0.48 -5.65 -6.82
C THR A 70 0.89 -5.22 -8.22
N GLY A 71 1.77 -6.02 -8.82
CA GLY A 71 2.20 -5.72 -10.19
C GLY A 71 1.00 -5.74 -11.13
N ARG A 72 0.71 -4.63 -11.81
CA ARG A 72 -0.08 -4.68 -13.05
C ARG A 72 0.76 -5.43 -14.07
N ALA A 73 0.61 -6.75 -14.16
CA ALA A 73 0.86 -7.46 -15.40
C ALA A 73 -0.22 -6.97 -16.38
N ILE A 74 0.08 -5.93 -17.14
CA ILE A 74 -0.75 -5.58 -18.29
C ILE A 74 -0.62 -6.77 -19.25
N PRO A 75 -1.71 -7.50 -19.57
CA PRO A 75 -1.67 -8.54 -20.59
C PRO A 75 -1.32 -7.96 -21.97
#